data_AF-A0AAW0IEC1-F1
#
_entry.id   AF-A0AAW0IEC1-F1
#
_cell.length_a   1.000
_cell.length_b   1.000
_cell.length_c   1.000
_cell.angle_alpha   90.00
_cell.angle_beta   90.00
_cell.angle_gamma   90.00
#
_symmetry.space_group_name_H-M   'P 1'
#
loop_
_entity.id
_entity.type
_entity.pdbx_description
1 polymer ?
#
loop_
_entity_poly.entity_id
_entity_poly.type
_entity_poly.pdbx_seq_one_letter_code
_entity_poly.pdbx_strand_id
1 'polypeptide(L)'
;MLCWAVCCLVWLISALDESCSELPPVDNSVLVAKEVEGQLLGDYLCIKGYHLVGKQSLVLNISEELDVSPAECRLGHCPEPVLENGTTNYSGPVSAGDKIMFKCIDGYILKGSNWSQCQEDHTWAPSLPICRSMGTQKLQCVDGEWNSSYPTCEPAPRPADQIALEKAILAFQESKDLCNATENFVRRLKESGLTMEELKYSLEMKKIKLKEDFLLKYHS
;
A
#
# COMPACT_ATOMS: atom_id res chain seq x y z
N MET A 1 -46.63 41.44 -26.58
CA MET A 1 -45.46 40.77 -27.19
C MET A 1 -44.37 40.36 -26.19
N LEU A 2 -44.48 40.66 -24.89
CA LEU A 2 -43.43 40.29 -23.91
C LEU A 2 -43.61 38.91 -23.22
N CYS A 3 -44.73 38.19 -23.40
CA CYS A 3 -44.91 36.92 -22.68
C CYS A 3 -44.11 35.74 -23.25
N TRP A 4 -43.73 35.77 -24.53
CA TRP A 4 -43.00 34.67 -25.18
C TRP A 4 -41.52 34.63 -24.78
N ALA A 5 -40.90 35.80 -24.56
CA ALA A 5 -39.47 35.90 -24.23
C ALA A 5 -39.20 35.49 -22.77
N VAL A 6 -40.17 35.72 -21.88
CA VAL A 6 -40.09 35.31 -20.47
C VAL A 6 -40.23 33.79 -20.36
N CYS A 7 -41.08 33.14 -21.15
CA CYS A 7 -41.13 31.68 -21.18
C CYS A 7 -39.84 31.05 -21.72
N CYS A 8 -39.21 31.61 -22.77
CA CYS A 8 -37.92 31.08 -23.25
C CYS A 8 -36.76 31.28 -22.26
N LEU A 9 -36.76 32.36 -21.48
CA LEU A 9 -35.76 32.58 -20.43
C LEU A 9 -35.98 31.65 -19.23
N VAL A 10 -37.23 31.36 -18.87
CA VAL A 10 -37.55 30.37 -17.82
C VAL A 10 -37.15 28.96 -18.28
N TRP A 11 -37.32 28.61 -19.55
CA TRP A 11 -36.83 27.33 -20.09
C TRP A 11 -35.30 27.22 -20.15
N LEU A 12 -34.56 28.33 -20.28
CA LEU A 12 -33.10 28.33 -20.23
C LEU A 12 -32.56 28.17 -18.80
N ILE A 13 -33.29 28.65 -17.79
CA ILE A 13 -32.90 28.52 -16.37
C ILE A 13 -33.19 27.10 -15.86
N SER A 14 -34.16 26.37 -16.46
CA SER A 14 -34.46 24.98 -16.11
C SER A 14 -33.41 23.96 -16.57
N ALA A 15 -32.43 24.35 -17.37
CA ALA A 15 -31.43 23.43 -17.95
C ALA A 15 -30.10 23.37 -17.16
N LEU A 16 -30.06 23.91 -15.94
CA LEU A 16 -28.83 24.00 -15.15
C LEU A 16 -28.95 23.46 -13.72
N ASP A 17 -30.02 22.73 -13.41
CA ASP A 17 -30.12 22.01 -12.16
C ASP A 17 -30.21 20.51 -12.45
N GLU A 18 -29.15 20.01 -13.08
CA GLU A 18 -28.82 18.59 -13.07
C GLU A 18 -28.45 18.28 -11.62
N SER A 19 -29.45 17.84 -10.85
CA SER A 19 -29.35 17.66 -9.41
C SER A 19 -28.17 16.75 -9.08
N CYS A 20 -27.04 17.34 -8.69
CA CYS A 20 -26.04 16.60 -7.95
C CYS A 20 -26.70 16.26 -6.61
N SER A 21 -27.09 15.01 -6.42
CA SER A 21 -27.44 14.49 -5.11
C SER A 21 -26.27 14.76 -4.17
N GLU A 22 -26.42 15.74 -3.28
CA GLU A 22 -25.38 16.11 -2.33
C GLU A 22 -25.24 14.95 -1.33
N LEU A 23 -24.07 14.29 -1.38
CA LEU A 23 -23.76 13.15 -0.53
C LEU A 23 -23.75 13.58 0.94
N PRO A 24 -24.25 12.76 1.88
CA PRO A 24 -24.36 13.17 3.27
C PRO A 24 -22.97 13.51 3.84
N PRO A 25 -22.73 14.74 4.33
CA PRO A 25 -21.43 15.09 4.87
C PRO A 25 -21.16 14.29 6.14
N VAL A 26 -19.97 13.67 6.21
CA VAL A 26 -19.47 13.03 7.43
C VAL A 26 -18.33 13.89 7.97
N ASP A 27 -18.50 14.41 9.17
CA ASP A 27 -17.49 15.24 9.84
C ASP A 27 -16.15 14.52 9.93
N ASN A 28 -15.04 15.27 9.82
CA ASN A 28 -13.69 14.72 9.91
C ASN A 28 -13.41 13.62 8.86
N SER A 29 -14.01 13.73 7.67
CA SER A 29 -13.80 12.79 6.57
C SER A 29 -13.62 13.49 5.21
N VAL A 30 -13.12 12.72 4.24
CA VAL A 30 -13.04 13.05 2.83
C VAL A 30 -13.77 11.95 2.06
N LEU A 31 -14.70 12.34 1.18
CA LEU A 31 -15.44 11.40 0.35
C LEU A 31 -14.75 11.22 -1.01
N VAL A 32 -14.38 9.99 -1.34
CA VAL A 32 -13.82 9.63 -2.64
C VAL A 32 -14.93 8.97 -3.45
N ALA A 33 -15.48 9.71 -4.41
CA ALA A 33 -16.55 9.23 -5.27
C ALA A 33 -16.03 8.77 -6.65
N LYS A 34 -16.63 7.71 -7.17
CA LYS A 34 -16.39 7.15 -8.50
C LYS A 34 -17.72 6.76 -9.14
N GLU A 35 -17.93 7.21 -10.37
CA GLU A 35 -19.05 6.79 -11.20
C GLU A 35 -18.72 5.49 -11.95
N VAL A 36 -19.60 4.49 -11.85
CA VAL A 36 -19.49 3.22 -12.55
C VAL A 36 -20.88 2.84 -13.08
N GLU A 37 -21.03 2.78 -14.40
CA GLU A 37 -22.26 2.33 -15.08
C GLU A 37 -23.55 3.06 -14.62
N GLY A 38 -23.46 4.37 -14.33
CA GLY A 38 -24.60 5.18 -13.87
C GLY A 38 -24.91 5.05 -12.38
N GLN A 39 -24.10 4.31 -11.61
CA GLN A 39 -24.12 4.30 -10.15
C GLN A 39 -22.95 5.12 -9.60
N LEU A 40 -23.21 5.89 -8.55
CA LEU A 40 -22.18 6.63 -7.82
C LEU A 40 -21.75 5.82 -6.59
N LEU A 41 -20.51 5.31 -6.61
CA LEU A 41 -19.88 4.71 -5.45
C LEU A 41 -19.04 5.75 -4.72
N GLY A 42 -19.24 5.91 -3.42
CA GLY A 42 -18.47 6.83 -2.58
C GLY A 42 -17.88 6.13 -1.37
N ASP A 43 -16.59 6.29 -1.13
CA ASP A 43 -15.90 5.79 0.07
C ASP A 43 -15.53 6.96 1.00
N TYR A 44 -15.96 6.88 2.27
CA TYR A 44 -15.52 7.84 3.29
C TYR A 44 -14.15 7.48 3.82
N LEU A 45 -13.24 8.46 3.82
CA LEU A 45 -11.91 8.37 4.40
C LEU A 45 -11.81 9.36 5.56
N CYS A 46 -11.69 8.89 6.79
CA CYS A 46 -11.49 9.78 7.92
C CYS A 46 -10.13 10.50 7.84
N ILE A 47 -10.11 11.78 8.25
CA ILE A 47 -8.87 12.54 8.39
C ILE A 47 -8.01 11.95 9.52
N LYS A 48 -6.71 12.28 9.52
CA LYS A 48 -5.77 11.76 10.52
C LYS A 48 -6.28 12.04 11.95
N GLY A 49 -6.28 11.00 12.80
CA GLY A 49 -6.77 11.08 14.19
C GLY A 49 -8.19 10.56 14.39
N TYR A 50 -8.87 10.16 13.31
CA TYR A 50 -10.24 9.67 13.34
C TYR A 50 -10.33 8.30 12.67
N HIS A 51 -11.27 7.48 13.13
CA HIS A 51 -11.57 6.17 12.54
C HIS A 51 -13.05 6.10 12.20
N LEU A 52 -13.36 5.36 11.13
CA LEU A 52 -14.71 5.24 10.61
C LEU A 52 -15.50 4.20 11.41
N VAL A 53 -16.67 4.59 11.90
CA VAL A 53 -17.64 3.72 12.55
C VAL A 53 -18.90 3.71 11.70
N GLY A 54 -19.29 2.54 11.20
CA GLY A 54 -20.45 2.39 10.31
C GLY A 54 -20.06 1.90 8.90
N LYS A 55 -20.91 2.17 7.91
CA LYS A 55 -20.76 1.67 6.54
C LYS A 55 -19.78 2.55 5.75
N GLN A 56 -18.64 1.98 5.35
CA GLN A 56 -17.57 2.73 4.67
C GLN A 56 -17.92 3.19 3.25
N SER A 57 -18.64 2.35 2.53
CA SER A 57 -18.97 2.54 1.12
C SER A 57 -20.45 2.85 0.97
N LEU A 58 -20.73 4.00 0.38
CA LEU A 58 -22.05 4.43 -0.04
C LEU A 58 -22.25 4.05 -1.51
N VAL A 59 -23.39 3.45 -1.82
CA VAL A 59 -23.83 3.23 -3.20
C VAL A 59 -25.11 4.03 -3.37
N LEU A 60 -25.10 5.06 -4.21
CA LEU A 60 -26.31 5.77 -4.59
C LEU A 60 -26.87 5.15 -5.87
N ASN A 61 -28.04 4.53 -5.75
CA ASN A 61 -28.92 4.29 -6.89
C ASN A 61 -29.86 5.49 -7.01
N ILE A 62 -30.03 6.02 -8.22
CA ILE A 62 -30.79 7.25 -8.52
C ILE A 62 -32.30 7.13 -8.16
N SER A 63 -32.75 5.99 -7.62
CA SER A 63 -34.17 5.70 -7.39
C SER A 63 -34.54 5.07 -6.05
N GLU A 64 -33.63 4.89 -5.09
CA GLU A 64 -33.98 4.24 -3.81
C GLU A 64 -33.43 4.95 -2.57
N GLU A 65 -34.28 4.94 -1.55
CA GLU A 65 -34.11 5.55 -0.24
C GLU A 65 -32.85 5.00 0.45
N LEU A 66 -31.95 5.91 0.80
CA LEU A 66 -30.62 5.60 1.32
C LEU A 66 -30.74 4.81 2.63
N ASP A 67 -30.21 3.59 2.69
CA ASP A 67 -30.03 2.84 3.93
C ASP A 67 -28.91 3.51 4.75
N VAL A 68 -29.28 4.61 5.43
CA VAL A 68 -28.38 5.46 6.22
C VAL A 68 -28.12 4.79 7.56
N SER A 69 -27.24 3.79 7.57
CA SER A 69 -26.42 3.59 8.77
C SER A 69 -25.37 4.71 8.77
N PRO A 70 -25.46 5.73 9.65
CA PRO A 70 -24.60 6.90 9.56
C PRO A 70 -23.15 6.48 9.78
N ALA A 71 -22.33 6.67 8.75
CA ALA A 71 -20.89 6.58 8.89
C ALA A 71 -20.43 7.79 9.71
N GLU A 72 -19.78 7.54 10.84
CA GLU A 72 -19.27 8.57 11.72
C GLU A 72 -17.76 8.40 11.85
N CYS A 73 -16.99 9.44 11.52
CA CYS A 73 -15.58 9.48 11.91
C CYS A 73 -15.50 9.91 13.37
N ARG A 74 -15.23 8.94 14.24
CA ARG A 74 -15.08 9.18 15.67
C ARG A 74 -13.62 9.39 16.00
N LEU A 75 -13.37 10.36 16.89
CA LEU A 75 -12.10 10.49 17.60
C LEU A 75 -11.86 9.16 18.30
N GLY A 76 -10.77 8.47 17.95
CA GLY A 76 -10.57 7.12 18.43
C GLY A 76 -9.12 6.77 18.59
N HIS A 77 -8.96 5.84 19.52
CA HIS A 77 -7.80 5.01 19.80
C HIS A 77 -6.78 4.89 18.66
N CYS A 78 -5.48 4.80 19.01
CA CYS A 78 -4.44 4.59 18.04
C CYS A 78 -4.68 3.34 17.18
N PRO A 79 -4.15 3.31 15.93
CA PRO A 79 -4.22 2.13 15.08
C PRO A 79 -3.77 0.88 15.82
N GLU A 80 -4.44 -0.25 15.58
CA GLU A 80 -4.10 -1.49 16.25
C GLU A 80 -2.62 -1.85 16.04
N PRO A 81 -1.82 -2.02 17.11
CA PRO A 81 -0.40 -2.23 16.99
C PRO A 81 -0.09 -3.70 16.68
N VAL A 82 -0.02 -4.02 15.39
CA VAL A 82 0.32 -5.35 14.89
C VAL A 82 1.83 -5.56 14.89
N LEU A 83 2.28 -6.69 15.44
CA LEU A 83 3.68 -7.12 15.41
C LEU A 83 3.79 -8.56 14.90
N GLU A 84 4.22 -8.73 13.65
CA GLU A 84 4.49 -10.06 13.10
C GLU A 84 5.66 -10.75 13.83
N ASN A 85 5.54 -12.06 14.03
CA ASN A 85 6.52 -12.87 14.77
C ASN A 85 6.81 -12.31 16.17
N GLY A 86 5.77 -11.78 16.81
CA GLY A 86 5.85 -11.20 18.14
C GLY A 86 4.54 -11.29 18.91
N THR A 87 4.56 -10.68 20.08
CA THR A 87 3.49 -10.62 21.06
C THR A 87 3.43 -9.20 21.61
N THR A 88 2.21 -8.76 21.90
CA THR A 88 1.91 -7.46 22.48
C THR A 88 1.14 -7.66 23.79
N ASN A 89 1.23 -6.70 24.70
CA ASN A 89 0.61 -6.76 26.02
C ASN A 89 -0.69 -5.93 26.12
N TYR A 90 -1.45 -5.80 25.01
CA TYR A 90 -2.73 -5.10 25.01
C TYR A 90 -3.89 -6.05 24.73
N SER A 91 -5.07 -5.69 25.22
CA SER A 91 -6.31 -6.43 24.98
C SER A 91 -7.45 -5.43 24.75
N GLY A 92 -7.65 -5.03 23.50
CA GLY A 92 -8.71 -4.10 23.11
C GLY A 92 -8.22 -2.75 22.56
N PRO A 93 -9.13 -1.77 22.41
CA PRO A 93 -8.82 -0.48 21.82
C PRO A 93 -7.86 0.34 22.69
N VAL A 94 -6.90 1.02 22.06
CA VAL A 94 -5.77 1.68 22.75
C VAL A 94 -5.90 3.20 22.74
N SER A 95 -6.15 3.80 23.89
CA SER A 95 -6.44 5.23 24.04
C SER A 95 -5.17 6.09 23.99
N ALA A 96 -5.34 7.38 23.70
CA ALA A 96 -4.24 8.34 23.84
C ALA A 96 -3.68 8.30 25.28
N GLY A 97 -2.35 8.26 25.39
CA GLY A 97 -1.61 8.06 26.63
C GLY A 97 -1.24 6.60 26.93
N ASP A 98 -1.94 5.62 26.35
CA ASP A 98 -1.68 4.21 26.61
C ASP A 98 -0.34 3.77 26.02
N LYS A 99 0.40 2.97 26.80
CA LYS A 99 1.73 2.46 26.43
C LYS A 99 1.69 0.95 26.27
N ILE A 100 2.15 0.49 25.11
CA ILE A 100 2.22 -0.91 24.74
C ILE A 100 3.68 -1.35 24.69
N MET A 101 3.91 -2.58 25.11
CA MET A 101 5.17 -3.30 25.06
C MET A 101 5.11 -4.39 24.00
N PHE A 102 6.25 -4.57 23.36
CA PHE A 102 6.44 -5.47 22.24
C PHE A 102 7.51 -6.50 22.59
N LYS A 103 7.26 -7.77 22.25
CA LYS A 103 8.21 -8.85 22.42
C LYS A 103 8.18 -9.78 21.20
N CYS A 104 9.32 -10.03 20.59
CA CYS A 104 9.43 -11.01 19.52
C CYS A 104 9.35 -12.44 20.08
N ILE A 105 8.83 -13.37 19.26
CA ILE A 105 8.89 -14.80 19.56
C ILE A 105 10.33 -15.32 19.46
N ASP A 106 10.58 -16.50 20.01
CA ASP A 106 11.90 -17.10 20.02
C ASP A 106 12.47 -17.28 18.61
N GLY A 107 13.76 -16.98 18.44
CA GLY A 107 14.43 -16.98 17.14
C GLY A 107 14.28 -15.67 16.35
N TYR A 108 13.61 -14.65 16.88
CA TYR A 108 13.51 -13.32 16.27
C TYR A 108 14.08 -12.23 17.20
N ILE A 109 14.73 -11.23 16.61
CA ILE A 109 15.26 -10.04 17.31
C ILE A 109 14.36 -8.84 17.05
N LEU A 110 14.01 -8.13 18.12
CA LEU A 110 13.28 -6.87 18.05
C LEU A 110 14.18 -5.74 17.52
N LYS A 111 13.75 -5.08 16.45
CA LYS A 111 14.38 -3.88 15.88
C LYS A 111 13.48 -2.67 16.15
N GLY A 112 14.04 -1.65 16.77
CA GLY A 112 13.31 -0.47 17.25
C GLY A 112 13.15 -0.48 18.76
N SER A 113 12.21 0.32 19.26
CA SER A 113 11.89 0.38 20.69
C SER A 113 10.99 -0.78 21.09
N ASN A 114 11.23 -1.39 22.25
CA ASN A 114 10.37 -2.46 22.79
C ASN A 114 9.04 -1.93 23.37
N TRP A 115 8.76 -0.64 23.20
CA TRP A 115 7.53 -0.01 23.63
C TRP A 115 7.12 1.09 22.65
N SER A 116 5.83 1.40 22.61
CA SER A 116 5.28 2.57 21.92
C SER A 116 4.10 3.12 22.71
N GLN A 117 3.92 4.44 22.69
CA GLN A 117 2.81 5.11 23.35
C GLN A 117 1.91 5.75 22.31
N CYS A 118 0.61 5.58 22.50
CA CYS A 118 -0.40 6.26 21.72
C CYS A 118 -0.40 7.74 22.07
N GLN A 119 -0.06 8.60 21.11
CA GLN A 119 -0.01 10.04 21.29
C GLN A 119 -1.41 10.66 21.19
N GLU A 120 -1.53 11.95 21.57
CA GLU A 120 -2.77 12.71 21.43
C GLU A 120 -3.21 12.89 19.96
N ASP A 121 -2.27 12.83 19.02
CA ASP A 121 -2.57 12.83 17.58
C ASP A 121 -2.93 11.44 17.03
N HIS A 122 -3.17 10.49 17.94
CA HIS A 122 -3.48 9.08 17.67
C HIS A 122 -2.44 8.36 16.81
N THR A 123 -1.17 8.76 16.93
CA THR A 123 -0.03 8.05 16.35
C THR A 123 0.80 7.32 17.39
N TRP A 124 1.62 6.38 16.91
CA TRP A 124 2.55 5.62 17.73
C TRP A 124 3.90 6.32 17.83
N ALA A 125 4.31 6.67 19.04
CA ALA A 125 5.63 7.22 19.31
C ALA A 125 6.31 6.52 20.50
N PRO A 126 7.56 6.02 20.34
CA PRO A 126 8.28 5.86 19.06
C PRO A 126 7.56 4.89 18.11
N SER A 127 7.93 4.87 16.82
CA SER A 127 7.29 3.98 15.83
C SER A 127 7.31 2.51 16.26
N LEU A 128 6.29 1.75 15.85
CA LEU A 128 6.18 0.32 16.16
C LEU A 128 7.43 -0.47 15.71
N PRO A 129 7.91 -1.43 16.52
CA PRO A 129 9.10 -2.21 16.19
C PRO A 129 8.81 -3.32 15.16
N ILE A 130 9.87 -3.96 14.66
CA ILE A 130 9.79 -5.10 13.73
C ILE A 130 10.60 -6.27 14.29
N CYS A 131 10.08 -7.48 14.19
CA CYS A 131 10.80 -8.71 14.52
C CYS A 131 11.53 -9.27 13.28
N ARG A 132 12.86 -9.40 13.35
CA ARG A 132 13.66 -10.02 12.28
C ARG A 132 14.19 -11.37 12.73
N SER A 133 14.11 -12.38 11.86
CA SER A 133 14.65 -13.70 12.20
C SER A 133 16.16 -13.61 12.46
N MET A 134 16.61 -14.27 13.52
CA MET A 134 17.98 -14.71 13.61
C MET A 134 18.10 -15.84 12.61
N GLY A 135 18.64 -15.54 11.42
CA GLY A 135 19.05 -16.60 10.50
C GLY A 135 19.81 -17.65 11.30
N THR A 136 19.45 -18.93 11.12
CA THR A 136 20.12 -20.05 11.78
C THR A 136 21.60 -19.98 11.44
N GLN A 137 22.38 -19.34 12.30
CA GLN A 137 23.82 -19.33 12.16
C GLN A 137 24.24 -20.73 12.59
N LYS A 138 24.28 -21.63 11.61
CA LYS A 138 24.79 -22.99 11.78
C LYS A 138 26.26 -22.81 12.18
N LEU A 139 26.50 -22.79 13.49
CA LEU A 139 27.82 -22.86 14.08
C LEU A 139 28.43 -24.19 13.60
N GLN A 140 29.32 -24.13 12.62
CA GLN A 140 30.16 -25.25 12.27
C GLN A 140 31.47 -25.09 13.03
N CYS A 141 31.68 -25.96 14.02
CA CYS A 141 32.98 -26.12 14.63
C CYS A 141 33.93 -26.69 13.57
N VAL A 142 35.07 -26.03 13.36
CA VAL A 142 36.17 -26.58 12.58
C VAL A 142 37.11 -27.23 13.60
N ASP A 143 37.40 -28.52 13.42
CA ASP A 143 38.30 -29.26 14.32
C ASP A 143 39.69 -28.59 14.35
N GLY A 144 40.01 -27.96 15.47
CA GLY A 144 41.33 -27.39 15.76
C GLY A 144 41.95 -28.08 16.96
N GLU A 145 43.27 -28.27 16.93
CA GLU A 145 44.05 -28.89 18.01
C GLU A 145 43.86 -28.16 19.35
N TRP A 146 43.47 -28.92 20.36
CA TRP A 146 43.07 -28.42 21.68
C TRP A 146 44.28 -27.91 22.48
N ASN A 147 44.53 -26.60 22.48
CA ASN A 147 45.38 -25.95 23.49
C ASN A 147 44.52 -25.06 24.41
N SER A 148 44.01 -25.67 25.48
CA SER A 148 43.58 -25.18 26.81
C SER A 148 43.07 -23.73 27.08
N SER A 149 42.86 -22.86 26.12
CA SER A 149 42.17 -21.57 26.30
C SER A 149 40.81 -21.57 25.62
N TYR A 150 39.75 -21.17 26.34
CA TYR A 150 38.40 -21.01 25.78
C TYR A 150 38.45 -20.11 24.52
N PRO A 151 37.93 -20.57 23.37
CA PRO A 151 37.94 -19.76 22.16
C PRO A 151 37.09 -18.50 22.38
N THR A 152 37.67 -17.35 22.06
CA THR A 152 36.92 -16.09 22.02
C THR A 152 36.03 -16.11 20.77
N CYS A 153 34.71 -16.03 20.96
CA CYS A 153 33.77 -15.97 19.85
C CYS A 153 33.83 -14.58 19.20
N GLU A 154 34.45 -14.48 18.03
CA GLU A 154 34.27 -13.34 17.14
C GLU A 154 33.02 -13.55 16.27
N PRO A 155 32.28 -12.48 15.91
CA PRO A 155 31.15 -12.59 15.00
C PRO A 155 31.62 -13.17 13.67
N ALA A 156 31.01 -14.26 13.22
CA ALA A 156 31.32 -14.84 11.91
C ALA A 156 31.12 -13.78 10.80
N PRO A 157 32.05 -13.66 9.83
CA PRO A 157 31.86 -12.78 8.68
C PRO A 157 30.53 -13.09 8.00
N ARG A 158 29.75 -12.04 7.67
CA ARG A 158 28.49 -12.18 6.94
C ARG A 158 28.70 -13.08 5.70
N PRO A 159 27.79 -14.02 5.39
CA PRO A 159 27.91 -14.84 4.18
C PRO A 159 28.14 -13.96 2.97
N ALA A 160 29.15 -14.28 2.15
CA ALA A 160 29.52 -13.51 0.96
C ALA A 160 28.31 -13.30 0.03
N ASP A 161 27.37 -14.25 0.03
CA ASP A 161 26.13 -14.23 -0.76
C ASP A 161 25.16 -13.13 -0.33
N GLN A 162 25.09 -12.82 0.98
CA GLN A 162 24.20 -11.77 1.50
C GLN A 162 24.77 -10.38 1.23
N ILE A 163 26.10 -10.23 1.28
CA ILE A 163 26.78 -9.01 0.84
C ILE A 163 26.62 -8.82 -0.67
N ALA A 164 26.69 -9.90 -1.46
CA ALA A 164 26.49 -9.84 -2.90
C ALA A 164 25.05 -9.45 -3.26
N LEU A 165 24.05 -9.99 -2.56
CA LEU A 165 22.65 -9.64 -2.76
C LEU A 165 22.34 -8.20 -2.32
N GLU A 166 22.83 -7.75 -1.16
CA GLU A 166 22.69 -6.35 -0.73
C GLU A 166 23.38 -5.39 -1.70
N LYS A 167 24.59 -5.72 -2.19
CA LYS A 167 25.27 -4.94 -3.22
C LYS A 167 24.55 -4.96 -4.56
N ALA A 168 23.97 -6.08 -4.96
CA ALA A 168 23.17 -6.18 -6.17
C ALA A 168 21.90 -5.33 -6.05
N ILE A 169 21.17 -5.43 -4.93
CA ILE A 169 19.97 -4.63 -4.66
C ILE A 169 20.31 -3.13 -4.65
N LEU A 170 21.42 -2.74 -4.01
CA LEU A 170 21.89 -1.36 -4.02
C LEU A 170 22.32 -0.89 -5.42
N ALA A 171 22.93 -1.77 -6.23
CA ALA A 171 23.28 -1.47 -7.62
C ALA A 171 22.03 -1.33 -8.52
N PHE A 172 20.93 -2.01 -8.20
CA PHE A 172 19.65 -1.84 -8.89
C PHE A 172 18.89 -0.59 -8.43
N GLN A 173 19.07 -0.15 -7.18
CA GLN A 173 18.28 0.94 -6.61
C GLN A 173 18.57 2.33 -7.20
N GLU A 174 19.71 2.55 -7.84
CA GLU A 174 20.05 3.87 -8.40
C GLU A 174 20.79 3.81 -9.75
N SER A 175 20.37 2.92 -10.64
CA SER A 175 20.70 3.12 -12.05
C SER A 175 19.89 4.29 -12.59
N LYS A 176 20.39 5.52 -12.37
CA LYS A 176 19.82 6.76 -12.94
C LYS A 176 19.62 6.63 -14.45
N ASP A 177 20.49 5.86 -15.10
CA ASP A 177 20.41 5.55 -16.52
C ASP A 177 19.27 4.59 -16.85
N LEU A 178 18.98 3.60 -16.01
CA LEU A 178 17.83 2.70 -16.21
C LEU A 178 16.51 3.44 -16.01
N CYS A 179 16.39 4.26 -14.96
CA CYS A 179 15.20 5.09 -14.76
C CYS A 179 14.96 6.04 -15.95
N ASN A 180 16.02 6.74 -16.40
CA ASN A 180 15.94 7.63 -17.56
C ASN A 180 15.65 6.87 -18.87
N ALA A 181 16.20 5.67 -19.04
CA ALA A 181 15.89 4.80 -20.19
C ALA A 181 14.43 4.33 -20.18
N THR A 182 13.91 3.95 -19.01
CA THR A 182 12.50 3.55 -18.82
C THR A 182 11.57 4.73 -19.10
N GLU A 183 11.87 5.93 -18.59
CA GLU A 183 11.08 7.13 -18.84
C GLU A 183 11.07 7.51 -20.32
N ASN A 184 12.22 7.50 -20.99
CA ASN A 184 12.33 7.76 -22.43
C ASN A 184 11.59 6.72 -23.28
N PHE A 185 11.60 5.46 -22.87
CA PHE A 185 10.84 4.40 -23.52
C PHE A 185 9.33 4.62 -23.37
N VAL A 186 8.84 4.87 -22.15
CA VAL A 186 7.41 5.13 -21.88
C VAL A 186 6.93 6.36 -22.63
N ARG A 187 7.74 7.43 -22.68
CA ARG A 187 7.42 8.64 -23.45
C ARG A 187 7.26 8.34 -24.95
N ARG A 188 8.23 7.63 -25.56
CA ARG A 188 8.14 7.23 -26.98
C ARG A 188 6.97 6.31 -27.26
N LEU A 189 6.62 5.44 -26.31
CA LEU A 189 5.47 4.56 -26.45
C LEU A 189 4.15 5.36 -26.46
N LYS A 190 4.02 6.34 -25.55
CA LYS A 190 2.88 7.28 -25.56
C LYS A 190 2.80 8.09 -26.85
N GLU A 191 3.94 8.59 -27.36
CA GLU A 191 4.00 9.30 -28.65
C GLU A 191 3.59 8.41 -29.83
N SER A 192 3.80 7.09 -29.75
CA SER A 192 3.39 6.13 -30.78
C SER A 192 1.92 5.72 -30.71
N GLY A 193 1.17 6.17 -29.70
CA GLY A 193 -0.25 5.83 -29.50
C GLY A 193 -0.51 4.39 -29.06
N LEU A 194 0.53 3.64 -28.68
CA LEU A 194 0.42 2.27 -28.18
C LEU A 194 0.42 2.25 -26.63
N THR A 195 -0.33 1.31 -26.07
CA THR A 195 -0.28 1.00 -24.63
C THR A 195 0.80 -0.03 -24.29
N MET A 196 1.19 -0.10 -23.02
CA MET A 196 2.15 -1.12 -22.56
C MET A 196 1.61 -2.54 -22.73
N GLU A 197 0.31 -2.71 -22.59
CA GLU A 197 -0.42 -3.96 -22.72
C GLU A 197 -0.42 -4.44 -24.18
N GLU A 198 -0.69 -3.56 -25.14
CA GLU A 198 -0.63 -3.86 -26.57
C GLU A 198 0.79 -4.19 -27.03
N LEU A 199 1.79 -3.45 -26.54
CA LEU A 199 3.19 -3.74 -26.85
C LEU A 199 3.60 -5.11 -26.28
N LYS A 200 3.23 -5.39 -25.03
CA LYS A 200 3.49 -6.69 -24.38
C LYS A 200 2.85 -7.83 -25.18
N TYR A 201 1.60 -7.68 -25.60
CA TYR A 201 0.90 -8.66 -26.44
C TYR A 201 1.63 -8.88 -27.77
N SER A 202 2.01 -7.80 -28.46
CA SER A 202 2.76 -7.85 -29.73
C SER A 202 4.10 -8.57 -29.59
N LEU A 203 4.83 -8.30 -28.51
CA LEU A 203 6.12 -8.93 -28.22
C LEU A 203 5.99 -10.42 -27.90
N GLU A 204 4.97 -10.82 -27.12
CA GLU A 204 4.73 -12.24 -26.84
C GLU A 204 4.33 -13.01 -28.12
N MET A 205 3.50 -12.42 -28.98
CA MET A 205 3.18 -13.02 -30.29
C MET A 205 4.42 -13.18 -31.17
N LYS A 206 5.29 -12.17 -31.24
CA LYS A 206 6.57 -12.26 -31.97
C LYS A 206 7.51 -13.31 -31.38
N LYS A 207 7.55 -13.43 -30.06
CA LYS A 207 8.36 -14.43 -29.35
C LYS A 207 7.88 -15.86 -29.64
N ILE A 208 6.56 -16.09 -29.73
CA ILE A 208 6.01 -17.38 -30.15
C ILE A 208 6.42 -17.70 -31.58
N LYS A 209 6.23 -16.75 -32.51
CA LYS A 209 6.63 -16.90 -33.91
C LYS A 209 8.12 -17.20 -34.07
N LEU A 210 8.98 -16.50 -33.34
CA LEU A 210 10.43 -16.75 -33.36
C LEU A 210 10.79 -18.13 -32.81
N LYS A 211 10.06 -18.63 -31.80
CA LYS A 211 10.24 -20.00 -31.29
C LYS A 211 9.82 -21.04 -32.32
N GLU A 212 8.71 -20.83 -33.02
CA GLU A 212 8.27 -21.71 -34.11
C GLU A 212 9.29 -21.73 -35.26
N ASP A 213 9.75 -20.56 -35.72
CA ASP A 213 10.77 -20.43 -36.75
C ASP A 213 12.10 -21.10 -36.33
N PHE A 214 12.48 -20.98 -35.05
CA PHE A 214 13.66 -21.65 -34.51
C PHE A 214 13.52 -23.17 -34.50
N LEU A 215 12.35 -23.69 -34.12
CA LEU A 215 12.05 -25.12 -34.13
C LEU A 215 12.02 -25.67 -35.56
N LEU A 216 11.43 -24.94 -36.51
CA LEU A 216 11.40 -25.32 -37.93
C LEU A 216 12.81 -25.36 -38.54
N LYS A 217 13.73 -24.50 -38.08
CA LYS A 217 15.12 -24.46 -38.54
C LYS A 217 15.99 -25.59 -37.95
N TYR A 218 15.61 -26.15 -36.81
CA TYR A 218 16.36 -27.23 -36.14
C TYR A 218 15.81 -28.64 -36.43
N HIS A 219 14.60 -28.73 -36.98
CA HIS A 219 13.96 -29.99 -37.37
C HIS A 219 13.93 -30.23 -38.90
N SER A 220 14.71 -29.46 -39.67
CA SER A 220 14.99 -29.68 -41.10
C SER A 220 16.46 -29.97 -41.34
#